data_AF-A0A3B9ZD35-F1
#
_entry.id   AF-A0A3B9ZD35-F1
#
_cell.length_a   1.000
_cell.length_b   1.000
_cell.length_c   1.000
_cell.angle_alpha   90.00
_cell.angle_beta   90.00
_cell.angle_gamma   90.00
#
_symmetry.space_group_name_H-M   'P 1'
#
loop_
_entity.id
_entity.type
_entity.pdbx_description
1 polymer ?
#
loop_
_entity_poly.entity_id
_entity_poly.type
_entity_poly.pdbx_seq_one_letter_code
_entity_poly.pdbx_strand_id
1 'polypeptide(L)'
;QFSDISDELEKVAEDKREEKINEIICRLATENQKIIFNGDGYSEEWVKEAERRGLPNLKTMVDAIPALTTDKAVALFEKFGVFTRAELESREEIQYEAYAKQLNIEARTMIDLASKHLIPAIIRYTTRLADSINKIKSAVPDCDVSVQTELLIETSDKLSASKVALQKLSDVSEIASAMTPGREQAVYYKDVVKEAMADLRRPIDELEMIVDKDLWPMPSYGDLIFEV
;
A
#
# COMPACT_ATOMS: atom_id res chain seq x y z
N GLN A 1 12.10 -5.70 -31.10
CA GLN A 1 11.11 -6.54 -31.80
C GLN A 1 10.57 -5.85 -33.05
N PHE A 2 9.91 -4.69 -33.00
CA PHE A 2 9.42 -4.04 -34.24
C PHE A 2 10.54 -3.61 -35.21
N SER A 3 11.64 -3.06 -34.70
CA SER A 3 12.82 -2.77 -35.54
C SER A 3 13.39 -4.06 -36.18
N ASP A 4 13.49 -5.14 -35.41
CA ASP A 4 14.02 -6.42 -35.92
C ASP A 4 13.10 -7.03 -37.00
N ILE A 5 11.78 -6.86 -36.84
CA ILE A 5 10.77 -7.26 -37.83
C ILE A 5 10.89 -6.40 -39.10
N SER A 6 11.12 -5.09 -38.96
CA SER A 6 11.37 -4.19 -40.10
C SER A 6 12.61 -4.64 -40.87
N ASP A 7 13.71 -4.90 -40.16
CA ASP A 7 14.97 -5.35 -40.75
C ASP A 7 14.85 -6.72 -41.43
N GLU A 8 13.99 -7.62 -40.92
CA GLU A 8 13.70 -8.92 -41.54
C GLU A 8 12.86 -8.75 -42.81
N LEU A 9 11.88 -7.83 -42.81
CA LEU A 9 10.99 -7.58 -43.95
C LEU A 9 11.68 -6.77 -45.08
N GLU A 10 12.61 -5.87 -44.76
CA GLU A 10 13.38 -5.10 -45.75
C GLU A 10 14.31 -5.98 -46.61
N LYS A 11 14.68 -7.17 -46.11
CA LYS A 11 15.54 -8.13 -46.81
C LYS A 11 14.76 -9.07 -47.75
N VAL A 12 13.44 -8.97 -47.78
CA VAL A 12 12.57 -9.87 -48.54
C VAL A 12 12.05 -9.18 -49.79
N ALA A 13 12.06 -9.89 -50.92
CA ALA A 13 11.51 -9.40 -52.17
C ALA A 13 9.99 -9.16 -52.07
N GLU A 14 9.49 -8.17 -52.80
CA GLU A 14 8.14 -7.64 -52.67
C GLU A 14 7.05 -8.69 -52.90
N ASP A 15 7.32 -9.67 -53.79
CA ASP A 15 6.47 -10.80 -54.14
C ASP A 15 6.33 -11.86 -53.03
N LYS A 16 7.27 -11.91 -52.08
CA LYS A 16 7.28 -12.87 -50.94
C LYS A 16 6.96 -12.23 -49.60
N ARG A 17 6.64 -10.93 -49.62
CA ARG A 17 6.46 -10.14 -48.40
C ARG A 17 5.24 -10.60 -47.59
N GLU A 18 4.13 -10.94 -48.25
CA GLU A 18 2.92 -11.44 -47.57
C GLU A 18 3.14 -12.79 -46.89
N GLU A 19 3.82 -13.73 -47.55
CA GLU A 19 4.18 -15.03 -46.96
C GLU A 19 5.07 -14.85 -45.73
N LYS A 20 6.06 -13.95 -45.81
CA LYS A 20 6.94 -13.65 -44.69
C LYS A 20 6.21 -13.01 -43.50
N ILE A 21 5.26 -12.10 -43.77
CA ILE A 21 4.44 -11.49 -42.72
C ILE A 21 3.64 -12.55 -41.97
N ASN A 22 2.99 -13.47 -42.68
CA ASN A 22 2.23 -14.56 -42.06
C ASN A 22 3.13 -15.47 -41.21
N GLU A 23 4.33 -15.80 -41.69
CA GLU A 23 5.32 -16.56 -40.92
C GLU A 23 5.71 -15.85 -39.61
N ILE A 24 6.01 -14.54 -39.69
CA ILE A 24 6.37 -13.71 -38.53
C ILE A 24 5.22 -13.67 -37.52
N ILE A 25 3.97 -13.49 -37.98
CA ILE A 25 2.79 -13.47 -37.11
C ILE A 25 2.63 -14.82 -36.38
N CYS A 26 2.70 -15.94 -37.11
CA CYS A 26 2.60 -17.27 -36.51
C CYS A 26 3.72 -17.52 -35.49
N ARG A 27 4.96 -17.12 -35.80
CA ARG A 27 6.11 -17.23 -34.90
C ARG A 27 5.89 -16.42 -33.62
N LEU A 28 5.54 -15.15 -33.74
CA LEU A 28 5.30 -14.26 -32.60
C LEU A 28 4.14 -14.75 -31.73
N ALA A 29 3.05 -15.20 -32.33
CA ALA A 29 1.90 -15.75 -31.60
C ALA A 29 2.29 -16.99 -30.80
N THR A 30 3.13 -17.87 -31.37
CA THR A 30 3.59 -19.10 -30.71
C THR A 30 4.57 -18.76 -29.56
N GLU A 31 5.55 -17.90 -29.81
CA GLU A 31 6.56 -17.51 -28.81
C GLU A 31 5.97 -16.76 -27.60
N ASN A 32 4.90 -15.99 -27.83
CA ASN A 32 4.25 -15.18 -26.81
C ASN A 32 2.94 -15.80 -26.31
N GLN A 33 2.62 -17.04 -26.66
CA GLN A 33 1.36 -17.67 -26.25
C GLN A 33 1.16 -17.69 -24.73
N LYS A 34 2.26 -17.78 -23.96
CA LYS A 34 2.23 -17.78 -22.49
C LYS A 34 1.60 -16.52 -21.87
N ILE A 35 1.67 -15.37 -22.53
CA ILE A 35 1.09 -14.11 -22.01
C ILE A 35 -0.41 -13.98 -22.32
N ILE A 36 -0.95 -14.81 -23.20
CA ILE A 36 -2.37 -14.74 -23.59
C ILE A 36 -3.21 -15.45 -22.52
N PHE A 37 -4.09 -14.69 -21.87
CA PHE A 37 -5.02 -15.19 -20.87
C PHE A 37 -6.37 -14.50 -21.00
N ASN A 38 -7.44 -15.30 -21.08
CA ASN A 38 -8.82 -14.84 -21.30
C ASN A 38 -9.74 -15.20 -20.13
N GLY A 39 -9.19 -15.54 -18.96
CA GLY A 39 -9.94 -15.85 -17.76
C GLY A 39 -10.01 -14.68 -16.78
N ASP A 40 -10.41 -14.96 -15.54
CA ASP A 40 -10.44 -13.98 -14.46
C ASP A 40 -9.01 -13.68 -13.95
N GLY A 41 -8.53 -12.48 -14.27
CA GLY A 41 -7.20 -12.00 -13.87
C GLY A 41 -7.04 -11.67 -12.39
N TYR A 42 -8.11 -11.67 -11.59
CA TYR A 42 -8.06 -11.42 -10.14
C TYR A 42 -8.12 -12.71 -9.32
N SER A 43 -8.43 -13.84 -9.94
CA SER A 43 -8.55 -15.13 -9.27
C SER A 43 -7.22 -15.62 -8.68
N GLU A 44 -7.28 -16.32 -7.53
CA GLU A 44 -6.11 -17.01 -6.99
C GLU A 44 -5.59 -18.11 -7.93
N GLU A 45 -6.49 -18.69 -8.72
CA GLU A 45 -6.16 -19.66 -9.77
C GLU A 45 -5.22 -19.03 -10.80
N TRP A 46 -5.50 -17.79 -11.23
CA TRP A 46 -4.63 -17.07 -12.14
C TRP A 46 -3.26 -16.77 -11.52
N VAL A 47 -3.18 -16.43 -10.23
CA VAL A 47 -1.89 -16.18 -9.57
C VAL A 47 -0.98 -17.41 -9.66
N LYS A 48 -1.51 -18.60 -9.38
CA LYS A 48 -0.78 -19.88 -9.48
C LYS A 48 -0.43 -20.22 -10.93
N GLU A 49 -1.37 -19.98 -11.84
CA GLU A 49 -1.18 -20.24 -13.27
C GLU A 49 -0.13 -19.31 -13.90
N ALA A 50 -0.13 -18.04 -13.54
CA ALA A 50 0.85 -17.04 -13.98
C ALA A 50 2.25 -17.42 -13.50
N GLU A 51 2.39 -17.83 -12.24
CA GLU A 51 3.65 -18.34 -11.69
C GLU A 51 4.13 -19.60 -12.45
N ARG A 52 3.23 -20.56 -12.73
CA ARG A 52 3.53 -21.75 -13.55
C ARG A 52 4.03 -21.38 -14.95
N ARG A 53 3.49 -20.30 -15.54
CA ARG A 53 3.90 -19.77 -16.84
C ARG A 53 5.19 -18.94 -16.80
N GLY A 54 5.77 -18.74 -15.60
CA GLY A 54 6.94 -17.89 -15.40
C GLY A 54 6.66 -16.41 -15.61
N LEU A 55 5.42 -15.97 -15.42
CA LEU A 55 5.05 -14.57 -15.46
C LEU A 55 5.38 -13.93 -14.10
N PRO A 56 6.16 -12.83 -14.07
CA PRO A 56 6.52 -12.19 -12.82
C PRO A 56 5.28 -11.58 -12.14
N ASN A 57 5.15 -11.81 -10.84
CA ASN A 57 4.12 -11.20 -9.99
C ASN A 57 4.79 -10.41 -8.85
N LEU A 58 5.11 -9.15 -9.14
CA LEU A 58 5.77 -8.23 -8.21
C LEU A 58 4.70 -7.42 -7.48
N LYS A 59 4.37 -7.84 -6.26
CA LYS A 59 3.21 -7.29 -5.51
C LYS A 59 3.42 -5.88 -4.98
N THR A 60 4.67 -5.43 -4.87
CA THR A 60 4.99 -4.12 -4.31
C THR A 60 5.83 -3.31 -5.28
N MET A 61 5.68 -1.99 -5.20
CA MET A 61 6.48 -1.06 -5.99
C MET A 61 7.98 -1.28 -5.76
N VAL A 62 8.39 -1.45 -4.49
CA VAL A 62 9.80 -1.68 -4.13
C VAL A 62 10.36 -2.94 -4.80
N ASP A 63 9.55 -4.01 -4.91
CA ASP A 63 9.97 -5.25 -5.57
C ASP A 63 9.96 -5.12 -7.10
N ALA A 64 9.20 -4.15 -7.66
CA ALA A 64 9.10 -3.88 -9.08
C ALA A 64 10.20 -2.94 -9.61
N ILE A 65 10.77 -2.07 -8.77
CA ILE A 65 11.80 -1.10 -9.17
C ILE A 65 13.01 -1.75 -9.88
N PRO A 66 13.58 -2.88 -9.43
CA PRO A 66 14.69 -3.54 -10.10
C PRO A 66 14.41 -3.96 -11.55
N ALA A 67 13.14 -4.02 -11.98
CA ALA A 67 12.79 -4.32 -13.37
C ALA A 67 13.35 -3.27 -14.35
N LEU A 68 13.57 -2.02 -13.90
CA LEU A 68 14.10 -0.92 -14.69
C LEU A 68 15.55 -1.13 -15.13
N THR A 69 16.35 -1.81 -14.31
CA THR A 69 17.81 -1.95 -14.49
C THR A 69 18.22 -3.37 -14.93
N THR A 70 17.24 -4.23 -15.26
CA THR A 70 17.54 -5.53 -15.89
C THR A 70 18.28 -5.36 -17.20
N ASP A 71 19.21 -6.26 -17.53
CA ASP A 71 19.99 -6.16 -18.78
C ASP A 71 19.11 -6.10 -20.03
N LYS A 72 17.95 -6.77 -20.00
CA LYS A 72 16.95 -6.69 -21.05
C LYS A 72 16.35 -5.29 -21.18
N ALA A 73 16.03 -4.65 -20.06
CA ALA A 73 15.49 -3.28 -20.06
C ALA A 73 16.56 -2.28 -20.50
N VAL A 74 17.78 -2.39 -19.96
CA VAL A 74 18.90 -1.52 -20.35
C VAL A 74 19.19 -1.62 -21.84
N ALA A 75 19.35 -2.84 -22.37
CA ALA A 75 19.60 -3.05 -23.79
C ALA A 75 18.45 -2.53 -24.68
N LEU A 76 17.20 -2.63 -24.22
CA LEU A 76 16.06 -2.07 -24.92
C LEU A 76 16.15 -0.53 -25.00
N PHE A 77 16.34 0.14 -23.87
CA PHE A 77 16.38 1.60 -23.83
C PHE A 77 17.60 2.20 -24.53
N GLU A 78 18.77 1.55 -24.39
CA GLU A 78 20.01 1.98 -25.05
C GLU A 78 19.92 1.80 -26.57
N LYS A 79 19.36 0.68 -27.06
CA LYS A 79 19.19 0.43 -28.50
C LYS A 79 18.40 1.53 -29.20
N PHE A 80 17.40 2.10 -28.51
CA PHE A 80 16.55 3.15 -29.06
C PHE A 80 16.98 4.56 -28.67
N GLY A 81 18.13 4.73 -27.98
CA GLY A 81 18.65 6.02 -27.55
C GLY A 81 17.71 6.77 -26.60
N VAL A 82 16.87 6.04 -25.85
CA VAL A 82 15.89 6.62 -24.93
C VAL A 82 16.52 6.91 -23.57
N PHE A 83 17.22 5.92 -23.01
CA PHE A 83 17.99 6.06 -21.77
C PHE A 83 19.29 5.26 -21.85
N THR A 84 20.28 5.73 -21.13
CA THR A 84 21.53 5.03 -20.81
C THR A 84 21.38 4.21 -19.53
N ARG A 85 22.26 3.23 -19.31
CA ARG A 85 22.33 2.50 -18.03
C ARG A 85 22.36 3.42 -16.81
N ALA A 86 23.22 4.44 -16.83
CA ALA A 86 23.36 5.37 -15.71
C ALA A 86 22.06 6.15 -15.41
N GLU A 87 21.29 6.51 -16.44
CA GLU A 87 19.99 7.18 -16.25
C GLU A 87 18.93 6.22 -15.68
N LEU A 88 18.95 4.94 -16.06
CA LEU A 88 18.05 3.93 -15.50
C LEU A 88 18.36 3.64 -14.03
N GLU A 89 19.65 3.53 -13.68
CA GLU A 89 20.10 3.37 -12.29
C GLU A 89 19.70 4.58 -11.43
N SER A 90 19.93 5.80 -11.94
CA SER A 90 19.48 7.01 -11.26
C SER A 90 17.96 7.06 -11.07
N ARG A 91 17.18 6.60 -12.05
CA ARG A 91 15.72 6.49 -11.93
C ARG A 91 15.29 5.46 -10.88
N GLU A 92 15.99 4.32 -10.79
CA GLU A 92 15.76 3.33 -9.74
C GLU A 92 15.96 3.95 -8.35
N GLU A 93 17.06 4.67 -8.14
CA GLU A 93 17.33 5.36 -6.87
C GLU A 93 16.25 6.38 -6.51
N ILE A 94 15.85 7.21 -7.48
CA ILE A 94 14.78 8.20 -7.31
C ILE A 94 13.45 7.53 -6.95
N GLN A 95 13.14 6.37 -7.53
CA GLN A 95 11.91 5.63 -7.22
C GLN A 95 11.90 5.10 -5.79
N TYR A 96 13.02 4.56 -5.30
CA TYR A 96 13.13 4.13 -3.89
C TYR A 96 12.98 5.32 -2.94
N GLU A 97 13.65 6.43 -3.24
CA GLU A 97 13.58 7.63 -2.43
C GLU A 97 12.17 8.23 -2.40
N ALA A 98 11.49 8.28 -3.56
CA ALA A 98 10.12 8.77 -3.66
C ALA A 98 9.15 7.90 -2.84
N TYR A 99 9.28 6.56 -2.93
CA TYR A 99 8.49 5.64 -2.14
C TYR A 99 8.69 5.84 -0.63
N ALA A 100 9.96 5.90 -0.19
CA ALA A 100 10.30 6.11 1.22
C ALA A 100 9.78 7.45 1.74
N LYS A 101 9.92 8.53 0.97
CA LYS A 101 9.41 9.86 1.33
C LYS A 101 7.89 9.89 1.45
N GLN A 102 7.19 9.28 0.50
CA GLN A 102 5.72 9.23 0.52
C GLN A 102 5.22 8.52 1.80
N LEU A 103 5.75 7.32 2.10
CA LEU A 103 5.36 6.61 3.32
C LEU A 103 5.77 7.33 4.60
N ASN A 104 6.91 8.04 4.60
CA ASN A 104 7.29 8.87 5.75
C ASN A 104 6.26 9.98 6.02
N ILE A 105 5.81 10.68 4.97
CA ILE A 105 4.78 11.72 5.11
C ILE A 105 3.48 11.11 5.65
N GLU A 106 3.05 9.98 5.11
CA GLU A 106 1.84 9.28 5.58
C GLU A 106 1.96 8.82 7.03
N ALA A 107 3.09 8.22 7.42
CA ALA A 107 3.35 7.78 8.79
C ALA A 107 3.37 8.96 9.78
N ARG A 108 4.06 10.05 9.44
CA ARG A 108 4.09 11.28 10.25
C ARG A 108 2.71 11.91 10.40
N THR A 109 1.94 11.94 9.32
CA THR A 109 0.56 12.43 9.35
C THR A 109 -0.29 11.56 10.27
N MET A 110 -0.18 10.24 10.17
CA MET A 110 -0.92 9.31 11.02
C MET A 110 -0.54 9.47 12.51
N ILE A 111 0.75 9.63 12.83
CA ILE A 111 1.22 9.91 14.20
C ILE A 111 0.63 11.23 14.72
N ASP A 112 0.67 12.28 13.91
CA ASP A 112 0.15 13.61 14.28
C ASP A 112 -1.36 13.58 14.55
N LEU A 113 -2.13 12.97 13.62
CA LEU A 113 -3.57 12.83 13.74
C LEU A 113 -3.96 11.97 14.96
N ALA A 114 -3.30 10.83 15.15
CA ALA A 114 -3.57 9.95 16.28
C ALA A 114 -3.28 10.64 17.61
N SER A 115 -2.12 11.30 17.72
CA SER A 115 -1.65 11.91 18.97
C SER A 115 -2.42 13.18 19.35
N LYS A 116 -2.76 14.05 18.39
CA LYS A 116 -3.35 15.37 18.65
C LYS A 116 -4.87 15.41 18.55
N HIS A 117 -5.46 14.55 17.72
CA HIS A 117 -6.90 14.59 17.45
C HIS A 117 -7.62 13.39 18.04
N LEU A 118 -7.25 12.18 17.60
CA LEU A 118 -8.00 10.96 17.92
C LEU A 118 -7.88 10.56 19.39
N ILE A 119 -6.66 10.33 19.89
CA ILE A 119 -6.44 9.91 21.29
C ILE A 119 -7.08 10.89 22.29
N PRO A 120 -6.91 12.23 22.14
CA PRO A 120 -7.60 13.17 23.01
C PRO A 120 -9.13 13.10 22.93
N ALA A 121 -9.70 12.86 21.75
CA ALA A 121 -11.15 12.68 21.60
C ALA A 121 -11.64 11.42 22.32
N ILE A 122 -10.92 10.31 22.17
CA ILE A 122 -11.22 9.04 22.85
C ILE A 122 -11.15 9.23 24.37
N ILE A 123 -10.11 9.89 24.90
CA ILE A 123 -10.00 10.18 26.34
C ILE A 123 -11.20 10.98 26.85
N ARG A 124 -11.67 12.00 26.09
CA ARG A 124 -12.87 12.76 26.48
C ARG A 124 -14.11 11.89 26.53
N TYR A 125 -14.27 10.98 25.56
CA TYR A 125 -15.38 10.03 25.53
C TYR A 125 -15.32 9.04 26.72
N THR A 126 -14.15 8.46 26.99
CA THR A 126 -13.89 7.60 28.16
C THR A 126 -14.28 8.30 29.46
N THR A 127 -13.91 9.57 29.63
CA THR A 127 -14.30 10.38 30.80
C THR A 127 -15.82 10.56 30.88
N ARG A 128 -16.51 10.84 29.76
CA ARG A 128 -17.97 10.96 29.74
C ARG A 128 -18.67 9.66 30.16
N LEU A 129 -18.17 8.51 29.70
CA LEU A 129 -18.68 7.20 30.11
C LEU A 129 -18.52 6.98 31.62
N ALA A 130 -17.33 7.26 32.16
CA ALA A 130 -17.06 7.13 33.59
C ALA A 130 -17.94 8.07 34.44
N ASP A 131 -18.10 9.33 34.01
CA ASP A 131 -18.98 10.29 34.66
C ASP A 131 -20.45 9.84 34.64
N SER A 132 -20.91 9.26 33.53
CA SER A 132 -22.26 8.72 33.41
C SER A 132 -22.49 7.60 34.42
N ILE A 133 -21.58 6.63 34.51
CA ILE A 133 -21.65 5.52 35.48
C ILE A 133 -21.74 6.06 36.91
N ASN A 134 -20.85 6.99 37.26
CA ASN A 134 -20.78 7.56 38.61
C ASN A 134 -22.04 8.34 38.98
N LYS A 135 -22.58 9.14 38.06
CA LYS A 135 -23.81 9.93 38.28
C LYS A 135 -25.03 9.04 38.44
N ILE A 136 -25.17 8.00 37.60
CA ILE A 136 -26.30 7.06 37.68
C ILE A 136 -26.26 6.31 39.02
N LYS A 137 -25.12 5.73 39.39
CA LYS A 137 -24.98 5.00 40.68
C LYS A 137 -25.18 5.91 41.89
N SER A 138 -24.76 7.17 41.80
CA SER A 138 -24.94 8.14 42.89
C SER A 138 -26.41 8.55 43.04
N ALA A 139 -27.17 8.64 41.94
CA ALA A 139 -28.59 8.96 41.97
C ALA A 139 -29.45 7.76 42.39
N VAL A 140 -29.12 6.56 41.90
CA VAL A 140 -29.83 5.30 42.19
C VAL A 140 -28.79 4.17 42.32
N PRO A 141 -28.42 3.77 43.56
CA PRO A 141 -27.35 2.78 43.80
C PRO A 141 -27.55 1.43 43.12
N ASP A 142 -28.81 0.99 42.99
CA ASP A 142 -29.17 -0.32 42.42
C ASP A 142 -29.44 -0.29 40.91
N CYS A 143 -29.18 0.84 40.24
CA CYS A 143 -29.38 0.95 38.80
C CYS A 143 -28.32 0.15 38.04
N ASP A 144 -28.77 -0.61 37.03
CA ASP A 144 -27.89 -1.37 36.15
C ASP A 144 -27.10 -0.42 35.23
N VAL A 145 -25.78 -0.53 35.28
CA VAL A 145 -24.83 0.22 34.46
C VAL A 145 -23.86 -0.70 33.71
N SER A 146 -24.25 -1.97 33.52
CA SER A 146 -23.46 -2.99 32.83
C SER A 146 -23.01 -2.52 31.44
N VAL A 147 -23.94 -2.02 30.62
CA VAL A 147 -23.67 -1.53 29.27
C VAL A 147 -22.60 -0.44 29.23
N GLN A 148 -22.73 0.60 30.07
CA GLN A 148 -21.74 1.68 30.11
C GLN A 148 -20.38 1.20 30.62
N THR A 149 -20.39 0.25 31.56
CA THR A 149 -19.17 -0.34 32.10
C THR A 149 -18.44 -1.17 31.05
N GLU A 150 -19.15 -1.98 30.28
CA GLU A 150 -18.60 -2.77 29.18
C GLU A 150 -18.00 -1.87 28.10
N LEU A 151 -18.73 -0.84 27.66
CA LEU A 151 -18.23 0.16 26.70
C LEU A 151 -16.98 0.88 27.22
N LEU A 152 -16.95 1.20 28.52
CA LEU A 152 -15.80 1.85 29.14
C LEU A 152 -14.56 0.94 29.14
N ILE A 153 -14.73 -0.34 29.48
CA ILE A 153 -13.66 -1.34 29.46
C ILE A 153 -13.13 -1.48 28.03
N GLU A 154 -14.01 -1.70 27.06
CA GLU A 154 -13.62 -1.86 25.67
C GLU A 154 -12.89 -0.63 25.12
N THR A 155 -13.44 0.56 25.36
CA THR A 155 -12.81 1.83 24.94
C THR A 155 -11.44 2.01 25.58
N SER A 156 -11.31 1.71 26.88
CA SER A 156 -10.05 1.81 27.61
C SER A 156 -8.98 0.84 27.08
N ASP A 157 -9.37 -0.39 26.78
CA ASP A 157 -8.48 -1.41 26.23
C ASP A 157 -7.96 -0.99 24.85
N LYS A 158 -8.85 -0.52 23.97
CA LYS A 158 -8.47 -0.05 22.63
C LYS A 158 -7.66 1.24 22.67
N LEU A 159 -7.95 2.14 23.61
CA LEU A 159 -7.15 3.35 23.84
C LEU A 159 -5.71 2.99 24.26
N SER A 160 -5.55 2.03 25.16
CA SER A 160 -4.24 1.53 25.57
C SER A 160 -3.48 0.90 24.39
N ALA A 161 -4.15 0.02 23.64
CA ALA A 161 -3.58 -0.59 22.44
C ALA A 161 -3.16 0.46 21.39
N SER A 162 -4.00 1.47 21.15
CA SER A 162 -3.70 2.59 20.24
C SER A 162 -2.47 3.37 20.69
N LYS A 163 -2.31 3.62 22.00
CA LYS A 163 -1.15 4.35 22.53
C LYS A 163 0.15 3.55 22.38
N VAL A 164 0.11 2.24 22.62
CA VAL A 164 1.25 1.34 22.42
C VAL A 164 1.63 1.28 20.93
N ALA A 165 0.64 1.10 20.05
CA ALA A 165 0.87 1.06 18.60
C ALA A 165 1.41 2.40 18.07
N LEU A 166 0.93 3.54 18.59
CA LEU A 166 1.43 4.87 18.25
C LEU A 166 2.90 5.04 18.64
N GLN A 167 3.29 4.56 19.82
CA GLN A 167 4.69 4.61 20.25
C GLN A 167 5.56 3.74 19.33
N LYS A 168 5.14 2.51 19.05
CA LYS A 168 5.82 1.61 18.11
C LYS A 168 6.00 2.27 16.74
N LEU A 169 4.93 2.87 16.18
CA LEU A 169 4.99 3.57 14.90
C LEU A 169 5.97 4.75 14.93
N SER A 170 5.99 5.51 16.03
CA SER A 170 6.91 6.64 16.21
C SER A 170 8.37 6.16 16.22
N ASP A 171 8.67 5.11 16.98
CA ASP A 171 10.03 4.56 17.11
C ASP A 171 10.54 4.02 15.76
N VAL A 172 9.74 3.22 15.05
CA VAL A 172 10.15 2.67 13.75
C VAL A 172 10.24 3.77 12.68
N SER A 173 9.40 4.80 12.73
CA SER A 173 9.45 5.92 11.80
C SER A 173 10.70 6.77 12.01
N GLU A 174 11.14 6.94 13.26
CA GLU A 174 12.37 7.65 13.59
C GLU A 174 13.59 6.89 13.05
N ILE A 175 13.65 5.57 13.28
CA ILE A 175 14.69 4.68 12.71
C ILE A 175 14.70 4.81 11.18
N ALA A 176 13.54 4.65 10.53
CA ALA A 176 13.43 4.72 9.08
C ALA A 176 13.92 6.07 8.51
N SER A 177 13.62 7.17 9.21
CA SER A 177 14.02 8.52 8.78
C SER A 177 15.51 8.79 8.93
N ALA A 178 16.20 8.08 9.83
CA ALA A 178 17.64 8.18 10.03
C ALA A 178 18.46 7.29 9.09
N MET A 179 17.82 6.35 8.39
CA MET A 179 18.49 5.49 7.40
C MET A 179 18.95 6.28 6.17
N THR A 180 20.05 5.83 5.56
CA THR A 180 20.52 6.36 4.28
C THR A 180 19.46 6.16 3.21
N PRO A 181 19.15 7.20 2.40
CA PRO A 181 18.22 7.07 1.28
C PRO A 181 18.62 5.98 0.29
N GLY A 182 17.63 5.24 -0.19
CA GLY A 182 17.83 4.18 -1.19
C GLY A 182 16.99 2.94 -0.89
N ARG A 183 17.41 1.81 -1.47
CA ARG A 183 16.66 0.56 -1.45
C ARG A 183 16.36 0.05 -0.04
N GLU A 184 17.36 0.03 0.84
CA GLU A 184 17.19 -0.51 2.20
C GLU A 184 16.17 0.30 3.01
N GLN A 185 16.21 1.63 2.90
CA GLN A 185 15.22 2.50 3.52
C GLN A 185 13.81 2.22 2.95
N ALA A 186 13.67 2.10 1.62
CA ALA A 186 12.39 1.79 0.99
C ALA A 186 11.83 0.42 1.44
N VAL A 187 12.68 -0.59 1.56
CA VAL A 187 12.32 -1.91 2.09
C VAL A 187 11.87 -1.80 3.56
N TYR A 188 12.58 -1.04 4.38
CA TYR A 188 12.20 -0.84 5.78
C TYR A 188 10.84 -0.14 5.92
N TYR A 189 10.56 0.88 5.09
CA TYR A 189 9.24 1.50 5.06
C TYR A 189 8.15 0.52 4.63
N LYS A 190 8.43 -0.33 3.62
CA LYS A 190 7.51 -1.36 3.11
C LYS A 190 7.16 -2.42 4.15
N ASP A 191 8.16 -2.96 4.83
CA ASP A 191 8.02 -4.17 5.66
C ASP A 191 7.78 -3.86 7.15
N VAL A 192 8.26 -2.71 7.64
CA VAL A 192 8.20 -2.37 9.08
C VAL A 192 7.26 -1.21 9.34
N VAL A 193 7.47 -0.06 8.68
CA VAL A 193 6.67 1.15 8.97
C VAL A 193 5.22 0.95 8.53
N LYS A 194 5.00 0.40 7.33
CA LYS A 194 3.65 0.12 6.82
C LYS A 194 2.87 -0.83 7.72
N GLU A 195 3.51 -1.88 8.25
CA GLU A 195 2.87 -2.80 9.20
C GLU A 195 2.55 -2.10 10.52
N ALA A 196 3.45 -1.24 11.03
CA ALA A 196 3.17 -0.44 12.23
C ALA A 196 2.03 0.57 12.02
N MET A 197 1.88 1.13 10.82
CA MET A 197 0.73 1.96 10.45
C MET A 197 -0.57 1.16 10.48
N ALA A 198 -0.57 -0.06 9.95
CA ALA A 198 -1.74 -0.95 9.99
C ALA A 198 -2.10 -1.36 11.44
N ASP A 199 -1.10 -1.63 12.27
CA ASP A 199 -1.27 -1.95 13.70
C ASP A 199 -1.89 -0.79 14.49
N LEU A 200 -1.52 0.47 14.20
CA LEU A 200 -2.13 1.65 14.82
C LEU A 200 -3.56 1.87 14.31
N ARG A 201 -3.79 1.65 13.01
CA ARG A 201 -5.09 1.86 12.39
C ARG A 201 -6.17 0.93 12.95
N ARG A 202 -5.86 -0.34 13.17
CA ARG A 202 -6.84 -1.36 13.62
C ARG A 202 -7.63 -0.95 14.88
N PRO A 203 -7.02 -0.63 16.03
CA PRO A 203 -7.78 -0.23 17.22
C PRO A 203 -8.45 1.15 17.08
N ILE A 204 -7.94 2.04 16.22
CA ILE A 204 -8.56 3.34 15.95
C ILE A 204 -9.86 3.18 15.15
N ASP A 205 -9.84 2.34 14.10
CA ASP A 205 -11.02 2.05 13.28
C ASP A 205 -12.10 1.34 14.13
N GLU A 206 -11.70 0.49 15.08
CA GLU A 206 -12.63 -0.11 16.05
C GLU A 206 -13.22 0.94 17.02
N LEU A 207 -12.40 1.91 17.46
CA LEU A 207 -12.86 3.01 18.32
C LEU A 207 -13.81 3.97 17.60
N GLU A 208 -13.65 4.18 16.30
CA GLU A 208 -14.59 4.98 15.48
C GLU A 208 -16.02 4.46 15.60
N MET A 209 -16.19 3.13 15.69
CA MET A 209 -17.50 2.48 15.79
C MET A 209 -18.15 2.60 17.18
N ILE A 210 -17.36 2.94 18.21
CA ILE A 210 -17.78 2.95 19.62
C ILE A 210 -17.93 4.38 20.14
N VAL A 211 -17.07 5.29 19.68
CA VAL A 211 -17.04 6.69 20.14
C VAL A 211 -18.20 7.46 19.52
N ASP A 212 -18.82 8.31 20.34
CA ASP A 212 -19.88 9.22 19.91
C ASP A 212 -19.44 10.12 18.73
N LYS A 213 -20.28 10.21 17.69
CA LYS A 213 -20.00 10.97 16.45
C LYS A 213 -19.70 12.44 16.75
N ASP A 214 -20.35 13.03 17.74
CA ASP A 214 -20.14 14.44 18.13
C ASP A 214 -18.74 14.71 18.70
N LEU A 215 -18.08 13.67 19.22
CA LEU A 215 -16.72 13.77 19.77
C LEU A 215 -15.65 13.31 18.79
N TRP A 216 -16.03 12.55 17.77
CA TRP A 216 -15.09 12.04 16.78
C TRP A 216 -14.62 13.19 15.87
N PRO A 217 -13.31 13.46 15.78
CA PRO A 217 -12.81 14.67 15.11
C PRO A 217 -12.71 14.55 13.58
N MET A 218 -13.09 13.40 13.01
CA MET A 218 -12.97 13.10 11.60
C MET A 218 -14.32 12.77 10.98
N PRO A 219 -14.54 13.08 9.69
CA PRO A 219 -15.69 12.55 8.98
C PRO A 219 -15.55 11.03 8.82
N SER A 220 -16.66 10.32 8.97
CA SER A 220 -16.69 8.88 8.70
C SER A 220 -16.59 8.61 7.19
N TYR A 221 -16.31 7.37 6.78
CA TYR A 221 -16.38 6.98 5.38
C TYR A 221 -17.74 7.25 4.74
N GLY A 222 -18.83 7.12 5.52
CA GLY A 222 -20.17 7.48 5.07
C GLY A 222 -20.26 8.97 4.71
N ASP A 223 -19.78 9.84 5.59
CA ASP A 223 -19.79 11.30 5.39
C ASP A 223 -18.92 11.71 4.19
N LEU A 224 -17.81 11.01 3.94
CA LEU A 224 -16.91 11.29 2.81
C LEU A 224 -17.46 10.81 1.45
N ILE A 225 -18.18 9.68 1.44
CA ILE A 225 -18.66 9.04 0.21
C ILE A 225 -20.05 9.53 -0.17
N PHE A 226 -20.90 9.76 0.83
CA PHE A 226 -22.29 10.15 0.67
C PHE A 226 -22.47 11.49 1.37
N GLU A 227 -22.26 12.59 0.64
CA GLU A 227 -22.66 13.92 1.11
C GLU A 227 -24.17 13.92 1.37
N VAL A 228 -24.56 13.93 2.66
CA VAL A 228 -25.91 14.25 3.14
C VAL A 228 -25.80 15.40 4.13
#